data_AF-A0A2D8LQA7-F1
#
_entry.id   AF-A0A2D8LQA7-F1
#
_cell.length_a   1.000
_cell.length_b   1.000
_cell.length_c   1.000
_cell.angle_alpha   90.00
_cell.angle_beta   90.00
_cell.angle_gamma   90.00
#
_symmetry.space_group_name_H-M   'P 1'
#
loop_
_entity.id
_entity.type
_entity.pdbx_description
1 polymer ?
#
loop_
_entity_poly.entity_id
_entity_poly.type
_entity_poly.pdbx_seq_one_letter_code
_entity_poly.pdbx_strand_id
1 'polypeptide(L)' 'MKALVKPGAGPGLELRDLPVPEPGPGEVRIQVSRAAICGTDLHIEAWDDWAAANVTPGVIVGHEFVGVVDAVAP' A
#
# COMPACT_ATOMS: atom_id res chain seq x y z
N MET A 1 -6.54 6.60 -8.78
CA MET A 1 -7.05 5.67 -7.76
C MET A 1 -6.80 6.23 -6.37
N LYS A 2 -7.67 5.91 -5.41
CA LYS A 2 -7.44 6.22 -3.99
C LYS A 2 -6.40 5.26 -3.43
N ALA A 3 -5.49 5.77 -2.60
CA ALA A 3 -4.44 4.99 -1.95
C ALA A 3 -4.19 5.53 -0.53
N LEU A 4 -3.91 4.63 0.42
CA LEU A 4 -3.52 5.00 1.78
C LEU A 4 -1.98 4.97 1.86
N VAL A 5 -1.38 6.12 2.13
CA VAL A 5 0.07 6.34 2.03
C VAL A 5 0.65 6.59 3.42
N LYS A 6 1.85 6.06 3.68
CA LYS A 6 2.70 6.49 4.78
C LYS A 6 3.54 7.69 4.32
N PRO A 7 3.17 8.95 4.61
CA PRO A 7 3.77 10.10 3.94
C PRO A 7 5.16 10.46 4.45
N GLY A 8 5.48 10.10 5.70
CA GLY A 8 6.73 10.47 6.38
C GLY A 8 6.96 9.62 7.62
N ALA A 9 8.11 9.84 8.27
CA ALA A 9 8.40 9.26 9.57
C ALA A 9 7.57 9.98 10.65
N GLY A 10 6.71 9.24 11.34
CA GLY A 10 5.78 9.75 12.35
C GLY A 10 4.42 9.07 12.25
N PRO A 11 3.55 9.18 13.26
CA PRO A 11 2.24 8.52 13.27
C PRO A 11 1.31 8.98 12.13
N GLY A 12 0.34 8.14 11.80
CA GLY A 12 -0.71 8.40 10.83
C GLY A 12 -0.43 7.91 9.41
N LEU A 13 -1.50 7.98 8.62
CA LEU A 13 -1.57 7.63 7.20
C LEU A 13 -2.39 8.70 6.46
N GLU A 14 -2.15 8.86 5.17
CA GLU A 14 -2.82 9.86 4.33
C GLU A 14 -3.56 9.20 3.16
N LEU A 15 -4.85 9.50 3.02
CA LEU A 15 -5.61 9.08 1.85
C LEU A 15 -5.35 10.05 0.68
N ARG A 16 -4.72 9.55 -0.38
CA ARG A 16 -4.37 10.33 -1.58
C ARG A 16 -5.07 9.79 -2.82
N ASP A 17 -5.27 10.66 -3.79
CA ASP A 17 -5.60 10.28 -5.17
C ASP A 17 -4.30 10.24 -6.00
N LEU A 18 -3.94 9.06 -6.51
CA LEU A 18 -2.73 8.80 -7.29
C LEU A 18 -3.08 8.29 -8.70
N PRO A 19 -2.17 8.36 -9.69
CA PRO A 19 -2.36 7.68 -10.97
C PRO A 19 -2.60 6.17 -10.79
N VAL A 20 -3.34 5.55 -11.72
CA VAL A 20 -3.43 4.09 -11.77
C VAL A 20 -2.07 3.57 -12.26
N PRO A 21 -1.44 2.59 -11.59
CA PRO A 21 -0.16 2.04 -12.04
C PRO A 21 -0.34 1.30 -13.38
N GLU A 22 0.72 1.27 -14.18
CA GLU A 22 0.80 0.43 -15.37
C GLU A 22 1.78 -0.72 -15.08
N PRO A 23 1.41 -1.98 -15.35
CA PRO A 23 2.30 -3.12 -15.08
C PRO A 23 3.52 -3.10 -16.03
N GLY A 24 4.71 -3.36 -15.50
CA GLY A 24 5.93 -3.63 -16.27
C GLY A 24 6.07 -5.10 -16.66
N PRO A 25 7.08 -5.48 -17.48
CA PRO A 25 7.22 -6.86 -17.96
C PRO A 25 7.22 -7.91 -16.84
N GLY A 26 6.42 -8.97 -17.01
CA GLY A 26 6.20 -10.00 -16.00
C GLY A 26 5.32 -9.61 -14.80
N GLU A 27 4.77 -8.39 -14.79
CA GLU A 27 3.86 -7.92 -13.73
C GLU A 27 2.39 -7.98 -14.17
N VAL A 28 1.50 -7.96 -13.17
CA VAL A 28 0.05 -7.84 -13.37
C VAL A 28 -0.47 -6.65 -12.59
N ARG A 29 -1.49 -5.98 -13.12
CA ARG A 29 -2.26 -5.00 -12.36
C ARG A 29 -3.49 -5.66 -11.76
N ILE A 30 -3.70 -5.39 -10.48
CA ILE A 30 -4.83 -5.91 -9.72
C ILE A 30 -5.76 -4.75 -9.37
N GLN A 31 -6.99 -4.81 -9.85
CA GLN A 31 -8.06 -3.95 -9.34
C GLN A 31 -8.52 -4.50 -7.99
N VAL A 32 -8.00 -3.91 -6.91
CA VAL A 32 -8.34 -4.30 -5.53
C VAL A 32 -9.82 -4.02 -5.24
N SER A 33 -10.52 -5.03 -4.75
CA SER A 33 -11.96 -4.96 -4.41
C SER A 33 -12.20 -4.89 -2.90
N ARG A 34 -11.32 -5.53 -2.11
CA ARG A 34 -11.36 -5.57 -0.65
C ARG A 34 -9.94 -5.67 -0.12
N ALA A 35 -9.70 -5.05 1.02
CA ALA A 35 -8.47 -5.19 1.81
C ALA A 35 -8.84 -5.40 3.29
N ALA A 36 -7.98 -6.10 4.01
CA ALA A 36 -8.05 -6.29 5.45
C ALA A 36 -6.93 -5.51 6.16
N ILE A 37 -7.03 -5.43 7.48
CA ILE A 37 -6.06 -4.75 8.34
C ILE A 37 -5.56 -5.77 9.36
N CYS A 38 -4.24 -5.84 9.50
CA CYS A 38 -3.55 -6.70 10.46
C CYS A 38 -2.70 -5.86 11.42
N GLY A 39 -2.05 -6.51 12.40
CA GLY A 39 -1.18 -5.86 13.38
C GLY A 39 -0.04 -5.06 12.73
N THR A 40 0.51 -5.54 11.61
CA THR A 40 1.53 -4.81 10.83
C THR A 40 1.03 -3.44 10.39
N ASP A 41 -0.22 -3.32 9.94
CA ASP A 41 -0.77 -2.04 9.51
C ASP A 41 -0.94 -1.07 10.69
N LEU A 42 -1.24 -1.60 11.89
CA LEU A 42 -1.30 -0.82 13.12
C LEU A 42 0.08 -0.33 13.56
N HIS A 43 1.13 -1.16 13.45
CA HIS A 43 2.51 -0.73 13.70
C HIS A 43 2.90 0.42 12.75
N ILE A 44 2.57 0.29 11.46
CA ILE A 44 2.85 1.33 10.46
C ILE A 44 2.08 2.61 10.76
N GLU A 45 0.79 2.53 11.12
CA GLU A 45 -0.02 3.69 11.48
C GLU A 45 0.53 4.39 12.72
N ALA A 46 0.79 3.66 13.81
CA ALA A 46 1.31 4.22 15.05
C ALA A 46 2.74 4.76 14.93
N TRP A 47 3.51 4.25 13.96
CA TRP A 47 4.93 4.53 13.78
C TRP A 47 5.79 4.20 15.01
N ASP A 48 5.64 2.98 15.51
CA ASP A 48 6.47 2.47 16.60
C ASP A 48 7.87 2.03 16.15
N ASP A 49 8.67 1.50 17.09
CA ASP A 49 10.04 1.05 16.84
C ASP A 49 10.13 -0.01 15.73
N TRP A 50 9.12 -0.88 15.62
CA TRP A 50 9.07 -1.87 14.55
C TRP A 50 8.89 -1.17 13.19
N ALA A 51 7.94 -0.25 13.07
CA ALA A 51 7.72 0.47 11.83
C ALA A 51 8.93 1.36 11.47
N ALA A 52 9.49 2.06 12.44
CA ALA A 52 10.67 2.91 12.24
C ALA A 52 11.90 2.13 11.75
N ALA A 53 12.03 0.86 12.14
CA ALA A 53 13.12 -0.02 11.70
C ALA A 53 12.85 -0.72 10.35
N ASN A 54 11.59 -0.95 9.98
CA ASN A 54 11.24 -1.82 8.84
C ASN A 54 10.57 -1.12 7.66
N VAL A 55 10.11 0.12 7.82
CA VAL A 55 9.29 0.82 6.82
C VAL A 55 10.02 2.04 6.31
N THR A 56 10.17 2.14 4.98
CA THR A 56 10.62 3.38 4.35
C THR A 56 9.39 4.24 4.01
N PRO A 57 9.25 5.46 4.55
CA PRO A 57 8.15 6.35 4.21
C PRO A 57 8.09 6.69 2.72
N GLY A 58 6.92 7.11 2.25
CA GLY A 58 6.59 7.26 0.83
C GLY A 58 5.95 6.01 0.22
N VAL A 59 5.52 5.05 1.05
CA VAL A 59 4.96 3.76 0.61
C VAL A 59 3.43 3.75 0.71
N ILE A 60 2.77 3.07 -0.24
CA ILE A 60 1.35 2.71 -0.16
C ILE A 60 1.24 1.45 0.71
N VAL A 61 0.46 1.50 1.78
CA VAL A 61 0.34 0.39 2.75
C VAL A 61 -0.77 -0.60 2.35
N GLY A 62 -0.81 -1.74 3.03
CA GLY A 62 -1.80 -2.80 2.84
C GLY A 62 -1.19 -4.01 2.11
N HIS A 63 -1.21 -5.15 2.80
CA HIS A 63 -0.62 -6.41 2.30
C HIS A 63 -1.62 -7.58 2.34
N GLU A 64 -2.84 -7.34 2.80
CA GLU A 64 -3.93 -8.32 2.84
C GLU A 64 -5.07 -7.84 1.95
N PHE A 65 -5.14 -8.31 0.70
CA PHE A 65 -6.17 -7.86 -0.23
C PHE A 65 -6.59 -8.92 -1.24
N VAL A 66 -7.76 -8.69 -1.85
CA VAL A 66 -8.29 -9.49 -2.97
C VAL A 66 -8.82 -8.58 -4.08
N GLY A 67 -8.65 -9.01 -5.32
CA GLY A 67 -9.04 -8.26 -6.49
C GLY A 67 -9.06 -9.11 -7.74
N VAL A 68 -9.29 -8.46 -8.87
CA VAL A 68 -9.22 -9.08 -10.20
C VAL A 68 -8.00 -8.58 -10.94
N VAL A 69 -7.35 -9.45 -11.71
CA VAL A 69 -6.32 -9.03 -12.67
C VAL A 69 -7.01 -8.27 -13.80
N ASP A 70 -6.72 -6.98 -13.95
CA ASP A 70 -7.35 -6.12 -14.96
C ASP A 70 -6.40 -5.71 -16.09
N ALA A 71 -5.09 -5.91 -15.92
CA ALA A 71 -4.07 -5.77 -16.96
C ALA A 71 -2.87 -6.70 -16.71
N VAL A 72 -2.20 -7.10 -17.79
CA VAL A 72 -0.93 -7.85 -17.76
C VAL A 72 0.04 -7.21 -18.75
N ALA A 73 1.33 -7.26 -18.45
CA ALA A 73 2.39 -6.86 -19.39
C ALA A 73 3.09 -8.08 -19.99
N PRO A 74 3.81 -7.92 -21.11
CA PRO A 74 4.59 -8.99 -21.73
C PRO A 74 5.59 -9.69 -20.80
#